data_AF-A0A1A8MHM0-F1
#
_entry.id   AF-A0A1A8MHM0-F1
#
_cell.length_a   1.000
_cell.length_b   1.000
_cell.length_c   1.000
_cell.angle_alpha   90.00
_cell.angle_beta   90.00
_cell.angle_gamma   90.00
#
_symmetry.space_group_name_H-M   'P 1'
#
loop_
_entity.id
_entity.type
_entity.pdbx_description
1 polymer ?
#
loop_
_entity_poly.entity_id
_entity_poly.type
_entity_poly.pdbx_seq_one_letter_code
_entity_poly.pdbx_strand_id
1 'polypeptide(L)'
;MLTREFMDEEARPLSRKFTEWVYGPVHSSLYDMSSIDTDENNSVLEIIVFGSQIPNRPEMLRIEPLRSLLRDKWERFASKLFLMSFVMYLIYLAIFTTVAFYRKEGEPPFPVENTPADCLRCVALAWMNVLYFTRGSRQLGMYNVMMQRMILSDLLHFLCVYSVLLFGFSAAVVTLLDDSSKVKNVTLAGGGRAEAESFKCDKPSYHDIRFTTLELFKFTIGMGDLQFTNHVQYKEVFYILLISYITLTYILMLNMLIALMGNTVQKISDQSETIWNLRRAITILDMERSVPKWLRSTLHSRASEIVCFGTNQDKCRRFVRVTERNWKKWRSDLSVKLKEDPANQMMKVRTDEEGSGNTWTLNHLLQRIRARGRQPPRSNAI
;
A
#
# COMPACT_ATOMS: atom_id res chain seq x y z
N MET A 1 -15.18 26.60 2.24
CA MET A 1 -15.94 26.50 0.97
C MET A 1 -16.85 25.28 0.89
N LEU A 2 -16.41 24.08 1.32
CA LEU A 2 -17.24 22.86 1.34
C LEU A 2 -18.37 22.89 2.40
N THR A 3 -18.15 23.58 3.52
CA THR A 3 -19.08 23.73 4.63
C THR A 3 -20.00 24.95 4.52
N ARG A 4 -20.26 25.44 3.29
CA ARG A 4 -21.03 26.67 3.06
C ARG A 4 -22.51 26.43 3.38
N GLU A 5 -23.05 27.20 4.33
CA GLU A 5 -24.45 27.15 4.77
C GLU A 5 -24.98 28.59 4.85
N PHE A 6 -26.08 28.87 4.16
CA PHE A 6 -26.82 30.12 4.21
C PHE A 6 -28.10 29.93 5.02
N MET A 7 -28.41 30.89 5.90
CA MET A 7 -29.61 30.88 6.73
C MET A 7 -30.83 31.48 6.01
N ASP A 8 -30.61 32.41 5.08
CA ASP A 8 -31.68 33.07 4.31
C ASP A 8 -32.37 32.07 3.36
N GLU A 9 -33.71 32.06 3.36
CA GLU A 9 -34.50 31.13 2.53
C GLU A 9 -34.23 31.30 1.02
N GLU A 10 -34.05 32.53 0.55
CA GLU A 10 -33.79 32.83 -0.85
C GLU A 10 -32.40 32.35 -1.32
N ALA A 11 -31.40 32.40 -0.45
CA ALA A 11 -30.04 31.95 -0.73
C ALA A 11 -29.80 30.47 -0.39
N ARG A 12 -30.76 29.79 0.25
CA ARG A 12 -30.69 28.40 0.67
C ARG A 12 -30.30 27.41 -0.45
N PRO A 13 -30.74 27.55 -1.72
CA PRO A 13 -30.31 26.67 -2.81
C PRO A 13 -28.82 26.76 -3.16
N LEU A 14 -28.12 27.81 -2.71
CA LEU A 14 -26.68 27.98 -2.91
C LEU A 14 -25.86 27.30 -1.79
N SER A 15 -26.49 26.84 -0.72
CA SER A 15 -25.83 26.10 0.36
C SER A 15 -25.28 24.77 -0.16
N ARG A 16 -24.08 24.41 0.31
CA ARG A 16 -23.44 23.11 0.04
C ARG A 16 -23.57 22.15 1.23
N LYS A 17 -23.88 22.68 2.41
CA LYS A 17 -24.17 21.92 3.62
C LYS A 17 -25.60 22.22 4.06
N PHE A 18 -26.35 21.17 4.40
CA PHE A 18 -27.68 21.29 5.02
C PHE A 18 -27.73 20.44 6.28
N THR A 19 -28.30 20.98 7.35
CA THR A 19 -28.54 20.19 8.56
C THR A 19 -29.85 19.41 8.39
N GLU A 20 -29.79 18.08 8.30
CA GLU A 20 -30.98 17.25 8.14
C GLU A 20 -31.78 17.18 9.44
N TRP A 21 -31.13 16.74 10.52
CA TRP A 21 -31.71 16.65 11.85
C TRP A 21 -30.61 16.79 12.92
N VAL A 22 -31.02 17.20 14.12
CA VAL A 22 -30.15 17.31 15.29
C VAL A 22 -30.85 16.68 16.48
N TYR A 23 -30.19 15.73 17.11
CA TYR A 23 -30.64 15.07 18.33
C TYR A 23 -29.54 15.14 19.40
N GLY A 24 -29.65 16.12 20.29
CA GLY A 24 -28.65 16.39 21.32
C GLY A 24 -27.25 16.60 20.71
N PRO A 25 -26.23 15.81 21.08
CA PRO A 25 -24.87 15.94 20.56
C PRO A 25 -24.65 15.30 19.18
N VAL A 26 -25.68 14.70 18.57
CA VAL A 26 -25.60 14.03 17.27
C VAL A 26 -26.28 14.90 16.22
N HIS A 27 -25.55 15.22 15.15
CA HIS A 27 -26.02 16.04 14.04
C HIS A 27 -25.91 15.23 12.74
N SER A 28 -26.98 15.16 11.95
CA SER A 28 -26.94 14.67 10.57
C SER A 28 -26.85 15.85 9.62
N SER A 29 -25.80 15.89 8.80
CA SER A 29 -25.59 16.91 7.79
C SER A 29 -25.54 16.28 6.39
N LEU A 30 -26.15 16.95 5.42
CA LEU A 30 -26.14 16.62 4.01
C LEU A 30 -25.14 17.52 3.29
N TYR A 31 -24.17 16.92 2.61
CA TYR A 31 -23.14 17.64 1.84
C TYR A 31 -23.33 17.42 0.33
N ASP A 32 -23.37 18.51 -0.43
CA ASP A 32 -23.51 18.49 -1.89
C ASP A 32 -22.31 17.78 -2.55
N MET A 33 -22.57 16.78 -3.39
CA MET A 33 -21.55 16.01 -4.10
C MET A 33 -21.20 16.53 -5.49
N SER A 34 -21.95 17.50 -6.01
CA SER A 34 -21.66 18.09 -7.33
C SER A 34 -20.19 18.55 -7.39
N SER A 35 -19.47 18.21 -8.46
CA SER A 35 -18.02 18.42 -8.65
C SER A 35 -17.04 17.70 -7.69
N ILE A 36 -17.52 17.04 -6.63
CA ILE A 36 -16.65 16.36 -5.65
C ILE A 36 -16.45 14.89 -6.01
N ASP A 37 -17.53 14.18 -6.32
CA ASP A 37 -17.46 12.76 -6.65
C ASP A 37 -16.81 12.53 -8.03
N THR A 38 -16.24 11.35 -8.24
CA THR A 38 -15.44 10.97 -9.42
C THR A 38 -16.28 10.71 -10.69
N ASP A 39 -17.56 11.07 -10.66
CA ASP A 39 -18.49 10.95 -11.79
C ASP A 39 -18.20 12.01 -12.86
N GLU A 40 -17.75 13.21 -12.44
CA GLU A 40 -17.35 14.30 -13.32
C GLU A 40 -15.86 14.20 -13.69
N ASN A 41 -15.53 14.54 -14.94
CA ASN A 41 -14.13 14.68 -15.37
C ASN A 41 -13.48 15.84 -14.59
N ASN A 42 -12.25 15.65 -14.09
CA ASN A 42 -11.56 16.61 -13.22
C ASN A 42 -12.30 16.89 -11.89
N SER A 43 -12.78 15.82 -11.26
CA SER A 43 -13.34 15.87 -9.90
C SER A 43 -12.37 16.52 -8.90
N VAL A 44 -12.92 17.24 -7.90
CA VAL A 44 -12.12 17.80 -6.80
C VAL A 44 -11.31 16.71 -6.09
N LEU A 45 -11.89 15.52 -5.90
CA LEU A 45 -11.18 14.40 -5.28
C LEU A 45 -10.02 13.91 -6.14
N GLU A 46 -10.21 13.82 -7.45
CA GLU A 46 -9.17 13.43 -8.41
C GLU A 46 -8.01 14.45 -8.43
N ILE A 47 -8.33 15.74 -8.47
CA ILE A 47 -7.34 16.82 -8.45
C ILE A 47 -6.54 16.81 -7.15
N ILE A 48 -7.18 16.63 -5.99
CA ILE A 48 -6.48 16.61 -4.70
C ILE A 48 -5.56 15.38 -4.58
N VAL A 49 -6.00 14.24 -5.10
CA VAL A 49 -5.28 12.96 -4.99
C VAL A 49 -4.10 12.90 -5.96
N PHE A 50 -4.29 13.31 -7.22
CA PHE A 50 -3.24 13.26 -8.26
C PHE A 50 -2.44 14.57 -8.40
N GLY A 51 -2.93 15.67 -7.82
CA GLY A 51 -2.22 16.96 -7.78
C GLY A 51 -0.96 16.89 -6.92
N SER A 52 0.20 16.81 -7.57
CA SER A 52 1.51 16.80 -6.91
C SER A 52 1.89 18.14 -6.28
N GLN A 53 1.36 19.24 -6.81
CA GLN A 53 1.78 20.61 -6.48
C GLN A 53 1.04 21.26 -5.29
N ILE A 54 0.10 20.56 -4.65
CA ILE A 54 -0.73 21.13 -3.57
C ILE A 54 -0.09 20.86 -2.20
N PRO A 55 0.42 21.88 -1.49
CA PRO A 55 0.87 21.70 -0.10
C PRO A 55 -0.30 21.30 0.80
N ASN A 56 -0.08 20.48 1.82
CA ASN A 56 -1.08 20.02 2.80
C ASN A 56 -2.30 19.27 2.24
N ARG A 57 -2.22 18.70 1.03
CA ARG A 57 -3.25 17.78 0.51
C ARG A 57 -3.67 16.63 1.45
N PRO A 58 -2.79 15.99 2.26
CA PRO A 58 -3.26 14.93 3.17
C PRO A 58 -4.15 15.48 4.30
N GLU A 59 -4.04 16.76 4.65
CA GLU A 59 -4.93 17.41 5.63
C GLU A 59 -6.30 17.70 5.01
N MET A 60 -6.34 18.11 3.74
CA MET A 60 -7.60 18.35 3.01
C MET A 60 -8.50 17.10 2.97
N LEU A 61 -7.91 15.91 2.85
CA LEU A 61 -8.64 14.63 2.83
C LEU A 61 -9.26 14.25 4.18
N ARG A 62 -8.89 14.92 5.29
CA ARG A 62 -9.49 14.69 6.61
C ARG A 62 -10.77 15.49 6.82
N ILE A 63 -11.01 16.51 5.99
CA ILE A 63 -12.16 17.40 6.09
C ILE A 63 -13.41 16.64 5.61
N GLU A 64 -14.53 16.80 6.33
CA GLU A 64 -15.82 16.32 5.84
C GLU A 64 -16.30 17.20 4.69
N PRO A 65 -16.79 16.64 3.56
CA PRO A 65 -17.33 15.28 3.38
C PRO A 65 -16.35 14.24 2.79
N LEU A 66 -15.12 14.64 2.44
CA LEU A 66 -14.17 13.78 1.71
C LEU A 66 -13.80 12.53 2.51
N ARG A 67 -13.62 12.69 3.83
CA ARG A 67 -13.28 11.59 4.73
C ARG A 67 -14.37 10.51 4.74
N SER A 68 -15.63 10.89 4.96
CA SER A 68 -16.73 9.94 4.97
C SER A 68 -16.95 9.30 3.60
N LEU A 69 -16.84 10.08 2.51
CA LEU A 69 -16.96 9.57 1.14
C LEU A 69 -15.91 8.49 0.82
N LEU A 70 -14.64 8.72 1.18
CA LEU A 70 -13.58 7.73 0.97
C LEU A 70 -13.77 6.47 1.82
N ARG A 71 -14.29 6.61 3.05
CA ARG A 71 -14.61 5.47 3.91
C ARG A 71 -15.72 4.61 3.29
N ASP A 72 -16.79 5.24 2.82
CA ASP A 72 -17.91 4.55 2.18
C ASP A 72 -17.49 3.79 0.92
N LYS A 73 -16.64 4.41 0.08
CA LYS A 73 -16.06 3.76 -1.11
C LYS A 73 -15.21 2.54 -0.72
N TRP A 74 -14.42 2.66 0.34
CA TRP A 74 -13.58 1.58 0.83
C TRP A 74 -14.40 0.35 1.28
N GLU A 75 -15.40 0.55 2.13
CA GLU A 75 -16.20 -0.53 2.71
C GLU A 75 -17.07 -1.24 1.67
N ARG A 76 -17.57 -0.52 0.66
CA ARG A 76 -18.46 -1.10 -0.34
C ARG A 76 -17.73 -2.00 -1.33
N PHE A 77 -16.65 -1.49 -1.92
CA PHE A 77 -16.04 -2.12 -3.07
C PHE A 77 -14.52 -2.20 -2.99
N ALA A 78 -13.85 -1.13 -2.57
CA ALA A 78 -12.40 -1.08 -2.73
C ALA A 78 -11.73 -2.16 -1.87
N SER A 79 -12.23 -2.43 -0.66
CA SER A 79 -11.74 -3.51 0.19
C SER A 79 -11.93 -4.90 -0.44
N LYS A 80 -13.05 -5.14 -1.14
CA LYS A 80 -13.34 -6.43 -1.78
C LYS A 80 -12.49 -6.64 -3.02
N LEU A 81 -12.42 -5.64 -3.90
CA LEU A 81 -11.56 -5.67 -5.09
C LEU A 81 -10.09 -5.79 -4.70
N PHE A 82 -9.64 -5.04 -3.70
CA PHE A 82 -8.28 -5.12 -3.20
C PHE A 82 -7.94 -6.51 -2.65
N LEU A 83 -8.85 -7.11 -1.89
CA LEU A 83 -8.67 -8.48 -1.39
C LEU A 83 -8.64 -9.50 -2.53
N MET A 84 -9.51 -9.37 -3.54
CA MET A 84 -9.47 -10.23 -4.72
C MET A 84 -8.14 -10.11 -5.47
N SER A 85 -7.67 -8.88 -5.71
CA SER A 85 -6.37 -8.62 -6.34
C SER A 85 -5.20 -9.22 -5.53
N PHE A 86 -5.28 -9.15 -4.20
CA PHE A 86 -4.28 -9.78 -3.32
C PHE A 86 -4.26 -11.31 -3.44
N VAL A 87 -5.43 -11.96 -3.43
CA VAL A 87 -5.54 -13.42 -3.61
C VAL A 87 -5.02 -13.84 -4.99
N MET A 88 -5.40 -13.12 -6.05
CA MET A 88 -4.87 -13.38 -7.39
C MET A 88 -3.35 -13.24 -7.46
N TYR A 89 -2.78 -12.25 -6.75
CA TYR A 89 -1.34 -12.08 -6.67
C TYR A 89 -0.64 -13.21 -5.89
N LEU A 90 -1.25 -13.72 -4.80
CA LEU A 90 -0.73 -14.89 -4.08
C LEU A 90 -0.76 -16.15 -4.94
N ILE A 91 -1.81 -16.35 -5.75
CA ILE A 91 -1.88 -17.46 -6.70
C ILE A 91 -0.76 -17.31 -7.75
N TYR A 92 -0.57 -16.11 -8.29
CA TYR A 92 0.54 -15.82 -9.20
C TYR A 92 1.91 -16.14 -8.56
N LEU A 93 2.13 -15.73 -7.31
CA LEU A 93 3.36 -16.04 -6.58
C LEU A 93 3.54 -17.53 -6.35
N ALA A 94 2.49 -18.25 -5.97
CA ALA A 94 2.54 -19.70 -5.78
C ALA A 94 2.92 -20.43 -7.07
N ILE A 95 2.34 -20.04 -8.21
CA ILE A 95 2.70 -20.60 -9.52
C ILE A 95 4.16 -20.24 -9.85
N PHE A 96 4.57 -18.99 -9.64
CA PHE A 96 5.92 -18.54 -9.93
C PHE A 96 6.99 -19.24 -9.08
N THR A 97 6.75 -19.42 -7.78
CA THR A 97 7.65 -20.18 -6.89
C THR A 97 7.68 -21.66 -7.23
N THR A 98 6.53 -22.25 -7.56
CA THR A 98 6.43 -23.63 -8.04
C THR A 98 7.27 -23.82 -9.29
N VAL A 99 7.14 -22.94 -10.29
CA VAL A 99 7.95 -22.98 -11.53
C VAL A 99 9.44 -22.82 -11.22
N ALA A 100 9.82 -21.91 -10.33
CA ALA A 100 11.21 -21.72 -9.93
C ALA A 100 11.79 -22.95 -9.21
N PHE A 101 10.99 -23.62 -8.38
CA PHE A 101 11.40 -24.81 -7.61
C PHE A 101 11.46 -26.08 -8.47
N TYR A 102 10.48 -26.30 -9.33
CA TYR A 102 10.41 -27.48 -10.22
C TYR A 102 11.23 -27.32 -11.49
N ARG A 103 11.94 -26.21 -11.65
CA ARG A 103 12.95 -26.05 -12.70
C ARG A 103 14.09 -27.04 -12.42
N LYS A 104 13.94 -28.26 -12.96
CA LYS A 104 15.02 -29.24 -13.05
C LYS A 104 16.20 -28.59 -13.78
N GLU A 105 17.41 -28.96 -13.36
CA GLU A 105 18.69 -28.63 -14.01
C GLU A 105 18.84 -29.21 -15.43
N GLY A 106 17.73 -29.56 -16.09
CA GLY A 106 17.74 -30.05 -17.47
C GLY A 106 17.95 -28.90 -18.44
N GLU A 107 18.66 -29.18 -19.53
CA GLU A 107 18.85 -28.24 -20.63
C GLU A 107 17.49 -27.73 -21.15
N PRO A 108 17.25 -26.41 -21.15
CA PRO A 108 16.04 -25.88 -21.73
C PRO A 108 16.03 -26.10 -23.26
N PRO A 109 14.85 -26.30 -23.88
CA PRO A 109 14.72 -26.47 -25.34
C PRO A 109 15.13 -25.22 -26.16
N PHE A 110 15.46 -24.12 -25.49
CA PHE A 110 16.03 -22.90 -26.07
C PHE A 110 17.19 -22.44 -25.19
N PRO A 111 18.33 -21.99 -25.77
CA PRO A 111 19.46 -21.47 -25.02
C PRO A 111 19.07 -20.13 -24.39
N VAL A 112 18.54 -20.19 -23.17
CA VAL A 112 18.31 -19.00 -22.35
C VAL A 112 19.44 -18.96 -21.34
N GLU A 113 20.35 -18.01 -21.54
CA GLU A 113 21.46 -17.69 -20.66
C GLU A 113 20.90 -17.25 -19.29
N ASN A 114 20.71 -18.22 -18.40
CA ASN A 114 20.07 -18.05 -17.11
C ASN A 114 21.08 -18.41 -16.03
N THR A 115 21.58 -17.41 -15.30
CA THR A 115 22.17 -17.71 -14.01
C THR A 115 21.04 -18.05 -13.03
N PRO A 116 21.10 -19.13 -12.24
CA PRO A 116 20.09 -19.44 -11.22
C PRO A 116 19.91 -18.30 -10.21
N ALA A 117 20.94 -17.46 -10.06
CA ALA A 117 20.92 -16.23 -9.28
C ALA A 117 19.85 -15.22 -9.75
N ASP A 118 19.63 -15.07 -11.05
CA ASP A 118 18.64 -14.11 -11.57
C ASP A 118 17.21 -14.57 -11.30
N CYS A 119 16.95 -15.87 -11.38
CA CYS A 119 15.65 -16.44 -11.01
C CYS A 119 15.36 -16.24 -9.51
N LEU A 120 16.34 -16.50 -8.65
CA LEU A 120 16.24 -16.26 -7.20
C LEU A 120 16.00 -14.78 -6.88
N ARG A 121 16.69 -13.86 -7.58
CA ARG A 121 16.45 -12.41 -7.46
C ARG A 121 15.02 -12.04 -7.83
N CYS A 122 14.50 -12.56 -8.94
CA CYS A 122 13.12 -12.32 -9.36
C CYS A 122 12.10 -12.84 -8.34
N VAL A 123 12.31 -14.05 -7.79
CA VAL A 123 11.44 -14.62 -6.75
C VAL A 123 11.48 -13.77 -5.48
N ALA A 124 12.68 -13.38 -5.02
CA ALA A 124 12.83 -12.52 -3.86
C ALA A 124 12.11 -11.17 -4.05
N LEU A 125 12.31 -10.51 -5.20
CA LEU A 125 11.64 -9.26 -5.54
C LEU A 125 10.11 -9.42 -5.62
N ALA A 126 9.62 -10.54 -6.16
CA ALA A 126 8.20 -10.83 -6.21
C ALA A 126 7.59 -11.01 -4.80
N TRP A 127 8.29 -11.68 -3.89
CA TRP A 127 7.87 -11.76 -2.49
C TRP A 127 7.93 -10.40 -1.78
N MET A 128 8.93 -9.55 -2.08
CA MET A 128 8.99 -8.20 -1.54
C MET A 128 7.79 -7.35 -1.99
N ASN A 129 7.28 -7.56 -3.20
CA ASN A 129 6.08 -6.88 -3.69
C ASN A 129 4.80 -7.27 -2.92
N VAL A 130 4.78 -8.34 -2.12
CA VAL A 130 3.68 -8.64 -1.19
C VAL A 130 3.49 -7.52 -0.17
N LEU A 131 4.59 -6.83 0.22
CA LEU A 131 4.53 -5.68 1.12
C LEU A 131 3.70 -4.53 0.54
N TYR A 132 3.50 -4.46 -0.77
CA TYR A 132 2.55 -3.49 -1.36
C TYR A 132 1.13 -3.70 -0.85
N PHE A 133 0.67 -4.94 -0.71
CA PHE A 133 -0.70 -5.26 -0.32
C PHE A 133 -0.99 -5.01 1.16
N THR A 134 0.03 -4.97 2.00
CA THR A 134 -0.12 -4.60 3.41
C THR A 134 -0.63 -3.16 3.61
N ARG A 135 -0.58 -2.31 2.57
CA ARG A 135 -1.15 -0.96 2.55
C ARG A 135 -2.67 -0.93 2.72
N GLY A 136 -3.38 -1.99 2.35
CA GLY A 136 -4.85 -2.06 2.45
C GLY A 136 -5.37 -2.16 3.88
N SER A 137 -4.57 -2.71 4.80
CA SER A 137 -4.92 -2.71 6.22
C SER A 137 -4.52 -1.40 6.89
N ARG A 138 -5.36 -0.91 7.82
CA ARG A 138 -5.09 0.34 8.54
C ARG A 138 -3.83 0.24 9.39
N GLN A 139 -3.70 -0.80 10.20
CA GLN A 139 -2.58 -0.96 11.13
C GLN A 139 -1.27 -1.24 10.37
N LEU A 140 -1.27 -2.21 9.46
CA LEU A 140 -0.09 -2.53 8.67
C LEU A 140 0.28 -1.41 7.70
N GLY A 141 -0.70 -0.71 7.11
CA GLY A 141 -0.43 0.37 6.17
C GLY A 141 0.29 1.56 6.83
N MET A 142 -0.12 1.93 8.05
CA MET A 142 0.57 2.97 8.83
C MET A 142 2.02 2.54 9.16
N TYR A 143 2.20 1.30 9.59
CA TYR A 143 3.53 0.73 9.86
C TYR A 143 4.43 0.72 8.62
N ASN A 144 3.92 0.32 7.46
CA ASN A 144 4.71 0.30 6.22
C ASN A 144 5.15 1.69 5.77
N VAL A 145 4.29 2.70 5.92
CA VAL A 145 4.66 4.10 5.65
C VAL A 145 5.78 4.55 6.58
N MET A 146 5.69 4.18 7.86
CA MET A 146 6.71 4.48 8.87
C MET A 146 8.03 3.78 8.57
N MET A 147 8.01 2.48 8.28
CA MET A 147 9.20 1.70 7.91
C MET A 147 9.88 2.24 6.66
N GLN A 148 9.13 2.52 5.59
CA GLN A 148 9.72 3.06 4.35
C GLN A 148 10.45 4.39 4.59
N ARG A 149 9.87 5.25 5.44
CA ARG A 149 10.47 6.55 5.78
C ARG A 149 11.72 6.38 6.64
N MET A 150 11.68 5.50 7.64
CA MET A 150 12.83 5.19 8.50
C MET A 150 13.99 4.60 7.70
N ILE A 151 13.70 3.70 6.75
CA ILE A 151 14.72 3.07 5.92
C ILE A 151 15.36 4.10 4.96
N LEU A 152 14.56 4.86 4.22
CA LEU A 152 15.08 5.78 3.20
C LEU A 152 15.76 7.01 3.80
N SER A 153 15.20 7.58 4.86
CA SER A 153 15.76 8.80 5.45
C SER A 153 16.85 8.44 6.44
N ASP A 154 16.57 7.62 7.45
CA ASP A 154 17.44 7.55 8.62
C ASP A 154 18.53 6.47 8.44
N LEU A 155 18.16 5.29 7.92
CA LEU A 155 19.12 4.21 7.70
C LEU A 155 20.08 4.46 6.54
N LEU A 156 19.67 5.16 5.47
CA LEU A 156 20.59 5.45 4.35
C LEU A 156 21.71 6.42 4.75
N HIS A 157 21.42 7.48 5.50
CA HIS A 157 22.46 8.40 5.99
C HIS A 157 23.48 7.67 6.86
N PHE A 158 23.00 6.77 7.72
CA PHE A 158 23.86 5.92 8.52
C PHE A 158 24.70 4.95 7.69
N LEU A 159 24.07 4.28 6.73
CA LEU A 159 24.73 3.32 5.84
C LEU A 159 25.89 3.99 5.11
N CYS A 160 25.76 5.26 4.72
CA CYS A 160 26.86 6.04 4.13
C CYS A 160 28.04 6.20 5.11
N VAL A 161 27.79 6.61 6.36
CA VAL A 161 28.87 6.76 7.36
C VAL A 161 29.52 5.42 7.68
N TYR A 162 28.72 4.37 7.86
CA TYR A 162 29.20 3.00 8.06
C TYR A 162 30.05 2.50 6.89
N SER A 163 29.64 2.78 5.65
CA SER A 163 30.39 2.37 4.45
C SER A 163 31.78 3.01 4.40
N VAL A 164 31.90 4.30 4.75
CA VAL A 164 33.21 4.98 4.82
C VAL A 164 34.12 4.31 5.86
N LEU A 165 33.58 3.98 7.03
CA LEU A 165 34.31 3.27 8.09
C LEU A 165 34.75 1.87 7.63
N LEU A 166 33.83 1.11 7.02
CA LEU A 166 34.09 -0.24 6.52
C LEU A 166 35.21 -0.25 5.47
N PHE A 167 35.14 0.62 4.47
CA PHE A 167 36.19 0.70 3.44
C PHE A 167 37.52 1.19 4.01
N GLY A 168 37.52 2.16 4.93
CA GLY A 168 38.74 2.67 5.58
C GLY A 168 39.48 1.60 6.38
N PHE A 169 38.75 0.84 7.21
CA PHE A 169 39.33 -0.27 7.96
C PHE A 169 39.70 -1.47 7.07
N SER A 170 38.93 -1.73 6.00
CA SER A 170 39.31 -2.75 5.03
C SER A 170 40.63 -2.43 4.34
N ALA A 171 40.87 -1.18 3.96
CA ALA A 171 42.14 -0.77 3.36
C ALA A 171 43.31 -0.95 4.34
N ALA A 172 43.12 -0.57 5.62
CA ALA A 172 44.13 -0.73 6.66
C ALA A 172 44.47 -2.20 6.99
N VAL A 173 43.47 -3.10 6.91
CA VAL A 173 43.71 -4.54 7.08
C VAL A 173 44.44 -5.13 5.87
N VAL A 174 44.06 -4.74 4.64
CA VAL A 174 44.73 -5.20 3.42
C VAL A 174 46.21 -4.80 3.39
N THR A 175 46.56 -3.59 3.80
CA THR A 175 47.98 -3.16 3.84
C THR A 175 48.80 -3.96 4.85
N LEU A 176 48.22 -4.31 6.01
CA LEU A 176 48.88 -5.15 7.00
C LEU A 176 49.09 -6.59 6.51
N LEU A 177 48.19 -7.09 5.65
CA LEU A 177 48.28 -8.42 5.05
C LEU A 177 49.29 -8.47 3.88
N ASP A 178 49.37 -7.43 3.05
CA ASP A 178 50.24 -7.40 1.87
C ASP A 178 51.73 -7.49 2.23
N ASP A 179 52.14 -6.88 3.34
CA ASP A 179 53.53 -6.89 3.83
C ASP A 179 54.00 -8.29 4.26
N SER A 180 53.08 -9.14 4.72
CA SER A 180 53.39 -10.51 5.13
C SER A 180 53.80 -11.44 3.97
N SER A 181 53.40 -11.09 2.74
CA SER A 181 53.65 -11.89 1.53
C SER A 181 55.01 -11.58 0.89
N LYS A 182 55.49 -10.33 0.99
CA LYS A 182 56.76 -9.88 0.39
C LYS A 182 57.98 -10.50 1.08
N VAL A 183 57.86 -10.83 2.36
CA VAL A 183 58.97 -11.38 3.18
C VAL A 183 59.25 -12.86 2.89
N LYS A 184 58.32 -13.63 2.31
CA LYS A 184 58.51 -15.08 2.05
C LYS A 184 59.22 -15.43 0.74
N ASN A 185 59.42 -14.48 -0.17
CA ASN A 185 60.00 -14.78 -1.50
C ASN A 185 61.54 -14.65 -1.56
N VAL A 186 62.23 -14.37 -0.45
CA VAL A 186 63.68 -14.08 -0.46
C VAL A 186 64.55 -15.20 0.14
N THR A 187 63.99 -16.32 0.60
CA THR A 187 64.83 -17.45 1.05
C THR A 187 64.42 -18.77 0.41
N LEU A 188 65.39 -19.35 -0.31
CA LEU A 188 65.47 -20.71 -0.88
C LEU A 188 65.22 -20.83 -2.39
N ALA A 189 66.15 -20.28 -3.18
CA ALA A 189 66.59 -20.94 -4.40
C ALA A 189 67.54 -22.09 -4.01
N GLY A 190 67.04 -23.34 -4.03
CA GLY A 190 67.90 -24.52 -3.90
C GLY A 190 67.17 -25.82 -3.57
N GLY A 191 66.92 -26.65 -4.59
CA GLY A 191 66.90 -28.12 -4.45
C GLY A 191 65.57 -28.87 -4.60
N GLY A 192 65.29 -29.33 -5.83
CA GLY A 192 64.96 -30.73 -6.17
C GLY A 192 63.72 -31.47 -5.63
N ARG A 193 62.80 -31.82 -6.58
CA ARG A 193 61.95 -33.03 -6.73
C ARG A 193 60.90 -33.39 -5.65
N ALA A 194 59.61 -33.41 -6.05
CA ALA A 194 58.78 -34.61 -6.28
C ALA A 194 57.28 -34.25 -6.36
N GLU A 195 56.58 -34.82 -7.34
CA GLU A 195 55.12 -34.72 -7.54
C GLU A 195 54.33 -35.31 -6.36
N ALA A 196 53.39 -34.51 -5.85
CA ALA A 196 52.15 -34.97 -5.26
C ALA A 196 51.10 -33.90 -5.58
N GLU A 197 50.19 -34.18 -6.51
CA GLU A 197 49.02 -33.33 -6.77
C GLU A 197 48.09 -33.38 -5.55
N SER A 198 48.41 -32.56 -4.55
CA SER A 198 47.46 -32.17 -3.53
C SER A 198 46.45 -31.25 -4.19
N PHE A 199 45.18 -31.65 -4.15
CA PHE A 199 44.03 -30.82 -4.51
C PHE A 199 44.18 -29.47 -3.79
N LYS A 200 44.70 -28.46 -4.49
CA LYS A 200 44.80 -27.10 -3.99
C LYS A 200 43.38 -26.56 -3.94
N CYS A 201 42.75 -26.67 -2.79
CA CYS A 201 41.68 -25.75 -2.44
C CYS A 201 42.34 -24.36 -2.45
N ASP A 202 42.21 -23.63 -3.56
CA ASP A 202 42.52 -22.21 -3.63
C ASP A 202 41.61 -21.51 -2.61
N LYS A 203 42.12 -21.38 -1.37
CA LYS A 203 41.58 -20.41 -0.43
C LYS A 203 41.76 -19.06 -1.11
N PRO A 204 40.68 -18.26 -1.29
CA PRO A 204 40.76 -17.01 -2.01
C PRO A 204 41.89 -16.16 -1.43
N SER A 205 42.82 -15.79 -2.30
CA SER A 205 44.01 -15.05 -1.93
C SER A 205 43.61 -13.66 -1.45
N TYR A 206 44.02 -13.32 -0.22
CA TYR A 206 43.58 -12.16 0.57
C TYR A 206 44.11 -10.80 0.07
N HIS A 207 44.47 -10.68 -1.21
CA HIS A 207 44.90 -9.43 -1.83
C HIS A 207 43.74 -8.60 -2.39
N ASP A 208 42.51 -9.14 -2.41
CA ASP A 208 41.34 -8.41 -2.89
C ASP A 208 40.62 -7.71 -1.72
N ILE A 209 40.57 -6.37 -1.79
CA ILE A 209 39.85 -5.51 -0.85
C ILE A 209 38.39 -5.93 -0.67
N ARG A 210 37.78 -6.52 -1.70
CA ARG A 210 36.39 -7.01 -1.67
C ARG A 210 36.22 -8.14 -0.66
N PHE A 211 37.19 -9.05 -0.60
CA PHE A 211 37.14 -10.20 0.30
C PHE A 211 37.31 -9.75 1.76
N THR A 212 38.29 -8.90 2.04
CA THR A 212 38.51 -8.31 3.37
C THR A 212 37.32 -7.47 3.84
N THR A 213 36.70 -6.69 2.93
CA THR A 213 35.48 -5.92 3.23
C THR A 213 34.33 -6.83 3.66
N LEU A 214 34.15 -7.99 2.99
CA LEU A 214 33.12 -8.96 3.34
C LEU A 214 33.41 -9.67 4.68
N GLU A 215 34.67 -9.96 4.99
CA GLU A 215 35.04 -10.53 6.29
C GLU A 215 34.76 -9.54 7.43
N LEU A 216 35.17 -8.27 7.29
CA LEU A 216 34.84 -7.20 8.24
C LEU A 216 33.34 -7.03 8.43
N PHE A 217 32.56 -7.09 7.33
CA PHE A 217 31.10 -7.07 7.40
C PHE A 217 30.51 -8.30 8.13
N LYS A 218 31.10 -9.49 7.97
CA LYS A 218 30.67 -10.67 8.75
C LYS A 218 30.94 -10.46 10.25
N PHE A 219 32.04 -9.80 10.61
CA PHE A 219 32.31 -9.45 12.01
C PHE A 219 31.27 -8.50 12.61
N THR A 220 30.77 -7.51 11.86
CA THR A 220 29.76 -6.58 12.40
C THR A 220 28.39 -7.22 12.62
N ILE A 221 28.07 -8.28 11.86
CA ILE A 221 26.86 -9.10 12.10
C ILE A 221 27.06 -10.11 13.24
N GLY A 222 28.30 -10.48 13.54
CA GLY A 222 28.64 -11.53 14.51
C GLY A 222 28.85 -12.93 13.91
N MET A 223 28.98 -13.02 12.57
CA MET A 223 29.29 -14.27 11.83
C MET A 223 30.77 -14.37 11.44
N GLY A 224 31.62 -13.45 11.91
CA GLY A 224 33.04 -13.44 11.58
C GLY A 224 33.79 -14.57 12.28
N ASP A 225 34.62 -15.28 11.53
CA ASP A 225 35.46 -16.36 12.05
C ASP A 225 36.92 -15.89 12.13
N LEU A 226 37.58 -16.07 13.28
CA LEU A 226 38.96 -15.64 13.53
C LEU A 226 40.02 -16.62 12.99
N GLN A 227 39.63 -17.66 12.27
CA GLN A 227 40.55 -18.71 11.79
C GLN A 227 41.66 -18.20 10.85
N PHE A 228 41.52 -17.02 10.26
CA PHE A 228 42.51 -16.45 9.33
C PHE A 228 43.65 -15.69 10.02
N THR A 229 43.57 -15.41 11.31
CA THR A 229 44.53 -14.53 12.02
C THR A 229 45.87 -15.19 12.36
N ASN A 230 45.99 -16.50 12.15
CA ASN A 230 47.15 -17.27 12.57
C ASN A 230 48.42 -17.04 11.71
N HIS A 231 48.28 -16.48 10.51
CA HIS A 231 49.37 -16.31 9.54
C HIS A 231 49.93 -14.88 9.40
N VAL A 232 49.47 -13.93 10.22
CA VAL A 232 49.91 -12.52 10.17
C VAL A 232 51.18 -12.31 10.99
N GLN A 233 52.13 -11.53 10.46
CA GLN A 233 53.41 -11.20 11.12
C GLN A 233 53.20 -10.36 12.40
N TYR A 234 52.29 -9.38 12.35
CA TYR A 234 51.94 -8.49 13.47
C TYR A 234 50.55 -8.80 14.04
N LYS A 235 50.41 -9.96 14.71
CA LYS A 235 49.14 -10.42 15.29
C LYS A 235 48.53 -9.40 16.26
N GLU A 236 49.35 -8.78 17.10
CA GLU A 236 48.89 -7.80 18.10
C GLU A 236 48.28 -6.56 17.45
N VAL A 237 48.93 -5.99 16.43
CA VAL A 237 48.43 -4.80 15.72
C VAL A 237 47.12 -5.10 15.01
N PHE A 238 47.00 -6.30 14.41
CA PHE A 238 45.77 -6.74 13.78
C PHE A 238 44.61 -6.86 14.77
N TYR A 239 44.83 -7.49 15.94
CA TYR A 239 43.77 -7.61 16.96
C TYR A 239 43.34 -6.26 17.53
N ILE A 240 44.28 -5.34 17.78
CA ILE A 240 43.96 -3.98 18.23
C ILE A 240 43.12 -3.25 17.17
N LEU A 241 43.47 -3.37 15.89
CA LEU A 241 42.72 -2.77 14.80
C LEU A 241 41.31 -3.37 14.69
N LEU A 242 41.17 -4.68 14.81
CA LEU A 242 39.88 -5.38 14.76
C LEU A 242 38.98 -5.02 15.94
N ILE A 243 39.52 -5.00 17.17
CA ILE A 243 38.77 -4.63 18.37
C ILE A 243 38.33 -3.17 18.31
N SER A 244 39.20 -2.28 17.83
CA SER A 244 38.84 -0.86 17.65
C SER A 244 37.73 -0.68 16.60
N TYR A 245 37.78 -1.43 15.49
CA TYR A 245 36.71 -1.46 14.49
C TYR A 245 35.37 -1.94 15.06
N ILE A 246 35.36 -3.06 15.79
CA ILE A 246 34.13 -3.62 16.39
C ILE A 246 33.53 -2.63 17.40
N THR A 247 34.37 -2.00 18.22
CA THR A 247 33.91 -1.03 19.22
C THR A 247 33.34 0.23 18.56
N LEU A 248 34.05 0.79 17.57
CA LEU A 248 33.61 1.98 16.83
C LEU A 248 32.31 1.73 16.06
N THR A 249 32.20 0.60 15.37
CA THR A 249 30.97 0.22 14.65
C THR A 249 29.79 0.02 15.60
N TYR A 250 30.00 -0.58 16.78
CA TYR A 250 28.95 -0.75 17.79
C TYR A 250 28.47 0.60 18.35
N ILE A 251 29.38 1.53 18.68
CA ILE A 251 29.02 2.90 19.10
C ILE A 251 28.21 3.60 18.01
N LEU A 252 28.64 3.48 16.75
CA LEU A 252 27.96 4.07 15.60
C LEU A 252 26.54 3.50 15.43
N MET A 253 26.38 2.16 15.50
CA MET A 253 25.08 1.47 15.44
C MET A 253 24.14 1.91 16.58
N LEU A 254 24.66 2.00 17.82
CA LEU A 254 23.88 2.44 18.98
C LEU A 254 23.40 3.89 18.85
N ASN A 255 24.28 4.80 18.40
CA ASN A 255 23.93 6.20 18.19
C ASN A 255 22.76 6.36 17.21
N MET A 256 22.70 5.52 16.18
CA MET A 256 21.55 5.52 15.27
C MET A 256 20.29 4.89 15.84
N LEU A 257 20.40 3.79 16.57
CA LEU A 257 19.23 3.15 17.17
C LEU A 257 18.49 4.13 18.09
N ILE A 258 19.25 4.89 18.89
CA ILE A 258 18.73 5.93 19.79
C ILE A 258 18.09 7.07 18.99
N ALA A 259 18.76 7.56 17.94
CA ALA A 259 18.24 8.63 17.09
C ALA A 259 16.92 8.25 16.38
N LEU A 260 16.84 7.00 15.90
CA LEU A 260 15.70 6.48 15.12
C LEU A 260 14.47 6.24 16.01
N MET A 261 14.67 5.71 17.22
CA MET A 261 13.59 5.43 18.16
C MET A 261 13.12 6.68 18.91
N GLY A 262 14.03 7.61 19.24
CA GLY A 262 13.72 8.77 20.09
C GLY A 262 12.84 9.83 19.44
N ASN A 263 13.22 10.34 18.26
CA ASN A 263 12.54 11.50 17.65
C ASN A 263 11.70 11.13 16.43
N THR A 264 12.12 10.13 15.67
CA THR A 264 11.46 9.79 14.40
C THR A 264 10.19 8.97 14.62
N VAL A 265 10.15 8.02 15.58
CA VAL A 265 8.94 7.22 15.86
C VAL A 265 7.74 8.11 16.24
N GLN A 266 7.94 9.02 17.20
CA GLN A 266 6.85 9.85 17.71
C GLN A 266 6.33 10.83 16.66
N LYS A 267 7.24 11.53 15.96
CA LYS A 267 6.87 12.45 14.87
C LYS A 267 6.29 11.74 13.65
N ILE A 268 6.78 10.52 13.34
CA ILE A 268 6.25 9.73 12.24
C ILE A 268 4.87 9.18 12.57
N SER A 269 4.59 8.76 13.81
CA SER A 269 3.26 8.26 14.19
C SER A 269 2.16 9.25 13.82
N ASP A 270 2.30 10.53 14.19
CA ASP A 270 1.29 11.57 13.94
C ASP A 270 1.13 11.88 12.43
N GLN A 271 2.25 11.92 11.69
CA GLN A 271 2.23 12.17 10.24
C GLN A 271 1.83 10.92 9.43
N SER A 272 2.01 9.72 9.98
CA SER A 272 1.77 8.46 9.27
C SER A 272 0.29 8.25 8.98
N GLU A 273 -0.62 8.70 9.86
CA GLU A 273 -2.05 8.58 9.62
C GLU A 273 -2.50 9.44 8.44
N THR A 274 -1.97 10.66 8.31
CA THR A 274 -2.35 11.58 7.22
C THR A 274 -1.79 11.08 5.88
N ILE A 275 -0.55 10.60 5.86
CA ILE A 275 0.08 10.02 4.68
C ILE A 275 -0.61 8.69 4.29
N TRP A 276 -0.94 7.85 5.27
CA TRP A 276 -1.66 6.61 5.02
C TRP A 276 -3.05 6.88 4.44
N ASN A 277 -3.80 7.86 4.97
CA ASN A 277 -5.09 8.25 4.43
C ASN A 277 -4.99 8.71 2.97
N LEU A 278 -3.96 9.47 2.62
CA LEU A 278 -3.69 9.87 1.24
C LEU A 278 -3.37 8.66 0.35
N ARG A 279 -2.47 7.76 0.78
CA ARG A 279 -2.14 6.54 0.03
C ARG A 279 -3.37 5.64 -0.18
N ARG A 280 -4.24 5.56 0.83
CA ARG A 280 -5.53 4.87 0.75
C ARG A 280 -6.44 5.53 -0.27
N ALA A 281 -6.53 6.86 -0.30
CA ALA A 281 -7.34 7.59 -1.28
C ALA A 281 -6.86 7.31 -2.72
N ILE A 282 -5.54 7.35 -2.97
CA ILE A 282 -4.95 6.97 -4.27
C ILE A 282 -5.39 5.55 -4.65
N THR A 283 -5.23 4.59 -3.73
CA THR A 283 -5.60 3.19 -3.99
C THR A 283 -7.10 3.04 -4.29
N ILE A 284 -7.97 3.77 -3.59
CA ILE A 284 -9.42 3.76 -3.85
C ILE A 284 -9.72 4.25 -5.26
N LEU A 285 -9.11 5.37 -5.68
CA LEU A 285 -9.34 5.94 -7.00
C LEU A 285 -8.75 5.07 -8.12
N ASP A 286 -7.58 4.47 -7.91
CA ASP A 286 -6.99 3.53 -8.87
C ASP A 286 -7.86 2.29 -9.03
N MET A 287 -8.37 1.74 -7.92
CA MET A 287 -9.32 0.63 -7.95
C MET A 287 -10.62 1.04 -8.65
N GLU A 288 -11.14 2.25 -8.41
CA GLU A 288 -12.32 2.75 -9.09
C GLU A 288 -12.12 2.86 -10.61
N ARG A 289 -10.95 3.33 -11.06
CA ARG A 289 -10.58 3.39 -12.48
C ARG A 289 -10.40 2.02 -13.12
N SER A 290 -9.96 1.02 -12.35
CA SER A 290 -9.81 -0.35 -12.83
C SER A 290 -11.15 -1.07 -13.07
N VAL A 291 -12.24 -0.54 -12.53
CA VAL A 291 -13.57 -1.12 -12.69
C VAL A 291 -14.17 -0.76 -14.06
N PRO A 292 -14.71 -1.74 -14.80
CA PRO A 292 -15.34 -1.46 -16.07
C PRO A 292 -16.63 -0.62 -15.91
N LYS A 293 -16.90 0.25 -16.90
CA LYS A 293 -17.94 1.30 -16.85
C LYS A 293 -19.34 0.81 -16.46
N TRP A 294 -19.71 -0.42 -16.83
CA TRP A 294 -21.01 -1.00 -16.50
C TRP A 294 -21.20 -1.22 -14.99
N LEU A 295 -20.15 -1.65 -14.29
CA LEU A 295 -20.17 -1.90 -12.85
C LEU A 295 -20.12 -0.60 -12.04
N ARG A 296 -19.62 0.50 -12.64
CA ARG A 296 -19.58 1.85 -12.04
C ARG A 296 -20.97 2.36 -11.67
N SER A 297 -22.00 1.99 -12.43
CA SER A 297 -23.40 2.31 -12.13
C SER A 297 -23.86 1.73 -10.77
N THR A 298 -23.37 0.54 -10.41
CA THR A 298 -23.70 -0.19 -9.17
C THR A 298 -22.86 0.28 -7.98
N LEU A 299 -21.73 0.92 -8.26
CA LEU A 299 -20.79 1.50 -7.30
C LEU A 299 -21.20 2.86 -6.75
N HIS A 300 -22.21 3.50 -7.37
CA HIS A 300 -22.75 4.75 -6.88
C HIS A 300 -23.19 4.62 -5.42
N SER A 301 -22.81 5.63 -4.64
CA SER A 301 -23.10 5.65 -3.22
C SER A 301 -24.62 5.69 -2.99
N ARG A 302 -25.25 4.54 -2.78
CA ARG A 302 -26.63 4.41 -2.27
C ARG A 302 -26.89 5.13 -0.93
N ALA A 303 -25.86 5.69 -0.27
CA ALA A 303 -26.03 6.62 0.86
C ALA A 303 -26.29 8.07 0.38
N SER A 304 -26.35 8.27 -0.94
CA SER A 304 -26.69 9.55 -1.52
C SER A 304 -28.19 9.77 -1.49
N GLU A 305 -28.64 10.76 -0.74
CA GLU A 305 -30.01 11.23 -0.82
C GLU A 305 -30.06 12.30 -1.94
N ILE A 306 -30.97 12.12 -2.90
CA ILE A 306 -31.24 13.14 -3.91
C ILE A 306 -32.25 14.09 -3.27
N VAL A 307 -31.83 15.34 -3.06
CA VAL A 307 -32.71 16.39 -2.54
C VAL A 307 -32.97 17.37 -3.67
N CYS A 308 -34.25 17.61 -3.95
CA CYS A 308 -34.69 18.59 -4.94
C CYS A 308 -35.23 19.81 -4.18
N PHE A 309 -34.79 21.00 -4.59
CA PHE A 309 -35.24 22.26 -3.98
C PHE A 309 -36.20 22.98 -4.94
N GLY A 310 -37.44 23.21 -4.49
CA GLY A 310 -38.43 24.05 -5.18
C GLY A 310 -39.34 23.34 -6.20
N THR A 311 -40.43 24.04 -6.56
CA THR A 311 -41.56 23.59 -7.40
C THR A 311 -41.28 23.49 -8.90
N ASN A 312 -40.08 23.86 -9.36
CA ASN A 312 -39.64 23.65 -10.74
C ASN A 312 -38.56 22.56 -10.77
N GLN A 313 -38.72 21.57 -11.65
CA GLN A 313 -38.00 20.28 -11.69
C GLN A 313 -36.46 20.32 -11.87
N ASP A 314 -35.79 21.47 -11.79
CA ASP A 314 -34.49 21.64 -12.46
C ASP A 314 -33.22 21.62 -11.59
N LYS A 315 -33.29 21.43 -10.27
CA LYS A 315 -32.07 21.37 -9.43
C LYS A 315 -32.10 20.27 -8.38
N CYS A 316 -32.32 19.03 -8.80
CA CYS A 316 -32.03 17.87 -7.96
C CYS A 316 -30.51 17.71 -7.84
N ARG A 317 -29.99 17.80 -6.61
CA ARG A 317 -28.57 17.56 -6.33
C ARG A 317 -28.41 16.33 -5.46
N ARG A 318 -27.25 15.68 -5.60
CA ARG A 318 -26.89 14.48 -4.87
C ARG A 318 -26.16 14.88 -3.58
N PHE A 319 -26.64 14.43 -2.43
CA PHE A 319 -26.05 14.76 -1.13
C PHE A 319 -25.49 13.52 -0.41
N VAL A 320 -24.29 13.60 0.17
CA VAL A 320 -23.82 12.60 1.14
C VAL A 320 -24.41 12.95 2.49
N ARG A 321 -25.05 11.99 3.14
CA ARG A 321 -25.37 12.10 4.56
C ARG A 321 -24.15 11.76 5.40
N VAL A 322 -23.76 12.69 6.27
CA VAL A 322 -22.68 12.50 7.24
C VAL A 322 -23.26 12.76 8.63
N THR A 323 -23.16 11.75 9.50
CA THR A 323 -23.53 11.87 10.90
C THR A 323 -22.30 12.23 11.72
N GLU A 324 -22.33 13.40 12.36
CA GLU A 324 -21.27 13.93 13.21
C GLU A 324 -21.72 13.91 14.68
N ARG A 325 -20.80 13.62 15.61
CA ARG A 325 -21.05 13.70 17.06
C ARG A 325 -20.18 14.80 17.65
N ASN A 326 -20.79 15.89 18.10
CA ASN A 326 -20.07 17.03 18.65
C ASN A 326 -20.57 17.43 20.04
N TRP A 327 -19.84 16.99 21.06
CA TRP A 327 -20.15 17.29 22.46
C TRP A 327 -19.83 18.73 22.89
N LYS A 328 -19.11 19.51 22.09
CA LYS A 328 -18.74 20.89 22.41
C LYS A 328 -19.72 21.90 21.84
N LYS A 329 -20.30 21.61 20.67
CA LYS A 329 -21.15 22.54 19.89
C LYS A 329 -22.66 22.33 20.05
N TRP A 330 -23.08 21.28 20.76
CA TRP A 330 -24.50 20.89 20.83
C TRP A 330 -25.45 21.95 21.42
N ARG A 331 -24.96 22.92 22.20
CA ARG A 331 -25.78 24.00 22.80
C ARG A 331 -25.99 25.22 21.90
N SER A 332 -25.21 25.38 20.83
CA SER A 332 -25.20 26.60 20.00
C SER A 332 -25.88 26.46 18.64
N ASP A 333 -26.18 25.23 18.20
CA ASP A 333 -26.66 24.96 16.85
C ASP A 333 -28.19 24.71 16.84
N LEU A 334 -28.96 25.78 16.72
CA LEU A 334 -30.37 25.78 16.31
C LEU A 334 -30.47 26.14 14.81
N SER A 335 -29.68 25.49 13.95
CA SER A 335 -29.79 25.68 12.50
C SER A 335 -31.15 25.20 12.00
N VAL A 336 -31.65 25.84 10.93
CA VAL A 336 -32.93 25.48 10.28
C VAL A 336 -32.86 24.04 9.77
N LYS A 337 -33.57 23.14 10.44
CA LYS A 337 -33.57 21.70 10.15
C LYS A 337 -34.33 21.42 8.85
N LEU A 338 -33.87 20.43 8.09
CA LEU A 338 -34.60 19.94 6.91
C LEU A 338 -35.72 18.96 7.30
N LYS A 339 -35.52 18.18 8.37
CA LYS A 339 -36.49 17.23 8.94
C LYS A 339 -36.54 17.38 10.45
N GLU A 340 -37.74 17.32 11.02
CA GLU A 340 -37.95 17.43 12.47
C GLU A 340 -37.57 16.14 13.20
N ASP A 341 -37.78 14.97 12.60
CA ASP A 341 -37.55 13.67 13.22
C ASP A 341 -36.51 12.78 12.50
N PRO A 342 -35.66 12.05 13.26
CA PRO A 342 -34.68 11.11 12.70
C PRO A 342 -35.29 9.79 12.19
N ALA A 343 -36.55 9.50 12.53
CA ALA A 343 -37.16 8.16 12.37
C ALA A 343 -37.76 7.85 10.98
N ASN A 344 -37.89 8.84 10.08
CA ASN A 344 -38.62 8.68 8.81
C ASN A 344 -37.97 7.75 7.76
N GLN A 345 -36.95 6.97 8.12
CA GLN A 345 -36.36 5.92 7.27
C GLN A 345 -36.87 4.50 7.54
N MET A 346 -37.58 4.24 8.66
CA MET A 346 -38.10 2.89 8.94
C MET A 346 -39.55 2.65 8.49
N MET A 347 -40.26 3.67 8.00
CA MET A 347 -41.64 3.54 7.55
C MET A 347 -41.85 4.15 6.17
N LYS A 348 -41.18 3.58 5.17
CA LYS A 348 -41.69 3.60 3.79
C LYS A 348 -41.92 2.14 3.35
N VAL A 349 -42.72 1.44 4.15
CA VAL A 349 -43.50 0.31 3.64
C VAL A 349 -44.48 0.92 2.64
N ARG A 350 -44.45 0.44 1.40
CA ARG A 350 -45.53 0.69 0.45
C ARG A 350 -46.82 0.18 1.07
N THR A 351 -47.65 1.07 1.56
CA THR A 351 -49.09 0.87 1.61
C THR A 351 -49.70 1.83 0.61
N ASP A 352 -49.45 1.54 -0.67
CA ASP A 352 -50.41 1.83 -1.73
C ASP A 352 -51.21 0.53 -1.92
N GLU A 353 -52.21 0.29 -1.08
CA GLU A 353 -53.32 -0.61 -1.42
C GLU A 353 -54.61 -0.05 -0.81
N GLU A 354 -55.17 0.95 -1.48
CA GLU A 354 -56.60 1.14 -1.49
C GLU A 354 -57.02 1.46 -2.93
N GLY A 355 -57.62 0.47 -3.60
CA GLY A 355 -58.38 0.68 -4.82
C GLY A 355 -57.97 -0.15 -6.03
N SER A 356 -58.83 -1.10 -6.37
CA SER A 356 -59.12 -1.55 -7.74
C SER A 356 -58.20 -2.62 -8.34
N GLY A 357 -58.75 -3.83 -8.45
CA GLY A 357 -58.11 -4.98 -9.06
C GLY A 357 -57.75 -4.73 -10.52
N ASN A 358 -56.53 -5.13 -10.88
CA ASN A 358 -56.11 -5.32 -12.26
C ASN A 358 -55.26 -6.58 -12.39
N THR A 359 -55.97 -7.69 -12.49
CA THR A 359 -55.51 -9.04 -12.85
C THR A 359 -55.20 -9.11 -14.35
N TRP A 360 -54.30 -8.27 -14.88
CA TRP A 360 -53.93 -8.33 -16.29
C TRP A 360 -52.45 -8.04 -16.49
N THR A 361 -51.66 -9.10 -16.66
CA THR A 361 -50.43 -9.12 -17.48
C THR A 361 -49.82 -10.52 -17.57
N LEU A 362 -50.07 -11.42 -16.61
CA LEU A 362 -49.52 -12.80 -16.66
C LEU A 362 -50.33 -13.77 -17.53
N ASN A 363 -51.64 -13.52 -17.73
CA ASN A 363 -52.51 -14.41 -18.50
C ASN A 363 -52.23 -14.38 -20.02
N HIS A 364 -51.73 -13.26 -20.56
CA HIS A 364 -51.52 -13.13 -22.01
C HIS A 364 -50.30 -13.92 -22.51
N LEU A 365 -49.26 -14.07 -21.66
CA LEU A 365 -48.08 -14.88 -21.95
C LEU A 365 -48.36 -16.38 -21.84
N LEU A 366 -49.15 -16.79 -20.84
CA LEU A 366 -49.55 -18.19 -20.66
C LEU A 366 -50.57 -18.67 -21.72
N GLN A 367 -51.44 -17.80 -22.23
CA GLN A 367 -52.32 -18.13 -23.36
C GLN A 367 -51.57 -18.31 -24.69
N ARG A 368 -50.53 -17.52 -24.95
CA ARG A 368 -49.68 -17.67 -26.17
C ARG A 368 -48.91 -18.99 -26.20
N ILE A 369 -48.48 -19.48 -25.03
CA ILE A 369 -47.76 -20.76 -24.93
C ILE A 369 -48.73 -21.94 -25.10
N ARG A 370 -49.96 -21.83 -24.57
CA ARG A 370 -51.00 -22.86 -24.70
C ARG A 370 -51.59 -22.95 -26.12
N ALA A 371 -51.58 -21.87 -26.90
CA ALA A 371 -52.04 -21.86 -28.30
C ALA A 371 -51.04 -22.50 -29.30
N ARG A 372 -49.75 -22.61 -28.95
CA ARG A 372 -48.74 -23.27 -29.81
C ARG A 372 -48.68 -24.80 -29.65
N GLY A 373 -49.40 -25.37 -28.68
CA GLY A 373 -49.35 -26.80 -28.35
C GLY A 373 -50.43 -27.69 -28.98
N ARG A 374 -51.30 -27.18 -29.85
CA ARG A 374 -52.33 -27.98 -30.53
C ARG A 374 -52.42 -27.62 -32.02
N GLN A 375 -51.57 -28.25 -32.82
CA GLN A 375 -51.84 -28.48 -34.24
C GLN A 375 -52.15 -29.98 -34.42
N PRO A 376 -53.32 -30.36 -34.99
CA PRO A 376 -53.63 -31.76 -35.29
C PRO A 376 -52.80 -32.26 -36.50
N PRO A 377 -52.62 -33.59 -36.64
CA PRO A 377 -51.74 -34.17 -37.65
C PRO A 377 -52.27 -33.92 -39.07
N ARG A 378 -51.38 -33.56 -39.99
CA ARG A 378 -51.66 -33.54 -41.43
C ARG A 378 -51.90 -34.96 -41.92
N SER A 379 -53.11 -35.21 -42.39
CA SER A 379 -53.49 -36.34 -43.23
C SER A 379 -52.71 -36.27 -44.54
N ASN A 380 -51.89 -37.29 -44.84
CA ASN A 380 -51.39 -37.56 -46.17
C ASN A 380 -52.46 -38.33 -46.94
N ALA A 381 -52.97 -37.77 -48.03
CA ALA A 381 -53.73 -38.50 -49.03
C ALA A 381 -53.25 -38.09 -50.42
N ILE A 382 -52.67 -39.11 -51.08
CA ILE A 382 -52.40 -39.32 -52.52
C ILE A 382 -51.29 -38.47 -53.14
#